data_AF-A0A8H7NF63-F1
#
_entry.id   AF-A0A8H7NF63-F1
#
_cell.length_a   1.000
_cell.length_b   1.000
_cell.length_c   1.000
_cell.angle_alpha   90.00
_cell.angle_beta   90.00
_cell.angle_gamma   90.00
#
_symmetry.space_group_name_H-M   'P 1'
#
loop_
_entity.id
_entity.type
_entity.pdbx_description
1 polymer ?
#
loop_
_entity_poly.entity_id
_entity_poly.type
_entity_poly.pdbx_seq_one_letter_code
_entity_poly.pdbx_strand_id
1 'polypeptide(L)'
;MELVKRQSFIGLLLATLLAFSLLPGVFARATTGDGPKLESRADGDKYLIGVGKADITGPVVEIGFAGYADLAQKGAGLRQRLYSRAFIVGDANKPEDRFVYLVLDIQSGDTAMRNGILEALKALGGDYALYGDHNIAVTATHSHAGPGAWFNYLLPQITTFGFDKQSYQAIVDGAVLSIKRAQESLQEGYLDVATAEVEDGAINRSIYAYEANPADERAKYSDSVDTTLTLLRFKRASDSKSIGVLTWHAVHATSMLGNNTHAAGDNKGLAAWLFESELTGSDGVADGFVAAFSQANHADTSPNVLGAWCDDGSGQQCDVKTSTCSDGTVDACHGRGPKFEALDLGISSCYEIASRQVTAARKAYNSLSSSKPVVGSSVKSFHFFHDMQFWEFTRADGTKGQTCPAALGYSFAAGTSDWPGMFDFKQGDSGDPDANPSGKWSRAFSRPRPRSKQRAMNQSPSS
;
A
#
# COMPACT_ATOMS: atom_id res chain seq x y z
N MET A 1 -91.17 16.72 10.32
CA MET A 1 -90.14 17.71 10.68
C MET A 1 -88.80 16.98 10.70
N GLU A 2 -88.32 16.45 9.57
CA GLU A 2 -87.90 17.20 8.37
C GLU A 2 -86.81 18.23 8.67
N LEU A 3 -85.69 18.30 7.96
CA LEU A 3 -85.20 17.55 6.80
C LEU A 3 -83.67 17.82 6.78
N VAL A 4 -82.77 16.82 6.74
CA VAL A 4 -82.40 15.98 5.57
C VAL A 4 -81.39 16.70 4.66
N LYS A 5 -80.36 16.09 4.10
CA LYS A 5 -79.91 14.71 3.80
C LYS A 5 -78.44 14.86 3.34
N ARG A 6 -77.57 13.87 3.18
CA ARG A 6 -77.34 12.40 3.37
C ARG A 6 -76.05 12.19 2.52
N GLN A 7 -75.23 11.16 2.64
CA GLN A 7 -75.38 9.84 3.24
C GLN A 7 -73.98 9.26 3.46
N SER A 8 -73.80 8.65 4.62
CA SER A 8 -72.82 7.60 4.94
C SER A 8 -73.09 6.33 4.11
N PHE A 9 -72.17 5.36 4.08
CA PHE A 9 -72.48 3.99 4.54
C PHE A 9 -71.19 3.16 4.74
N ILE A 10 -70.99 2.74 5.99
CA ILE A 10 -70.18 1.60 6.41
C ILE A 10 -71.10 0.37 6.33
N GLY A 11 -70.61 -0.75 5.79
CA GLY A 11 -71.26 -2.05 5.86
C GLY A 11 -70.36 -3.06 6.54
N LEU A 12 -70.72 -3.44 7.77
CA LEU A 12 -70.23 -4.61 8.48
C LEU A 12 -71.33 -5.67 8.41
N LEU A 13 -71.01 -6.92 8.06
CA LEU A 13 -71.92 -8.05 8.28
C LEU A 13 -71.16 -9.31 8.67
N LEU A 14 -71.79 -10.01 9.61
CA LEU A 14 -71.31 -11.08 10.48
C LEU A 14 -71.27 -12.47 9.81
N ALA A 15 -70.33 -13.28 10.32
CA ALA A 15 -70.45 -14.68 10.75
C ALA A 15 -70.96 -15.76 9.76
N THR A 16 -70.18 -16.83 9.56
CA THR A 16 -70.32 -18.11 10.31
C THR A 16 -69.45 -19.26 9.75
N LEU A 17 -68.96 -20.08 10.70
CA LEU A 17 -68.76 -21.56 10.66
C LEU A 17 -67.59 -22.23 9.90
N LEU A 18 -66.57 -22.60 10.69
CA LEU A 18 -66.06 -23.97 10.94
C LEU A 18 -66.01 -24.98 9.77
N ALA A 19 -64.78 -25.33 9.36
CA ALA A 19 -64.36 -26.73 9.23
C ALA A 19 -62.83 -26.83 9.37
N PHE A 20 -62.39 -27.61 10.35
CA PHE A 20 -61.00 -28.01 10.57
C PHE A 20 -60.63 -29.14 9.59
N SER A 21 -59.32 -29.22 9.28
CA SER A 21 -58.54 -30.45 9.04
C SER A 21 -58.12 -30.84 7.61
N LEU A 22 -56.78 -31.01 7.48
CA LEU A 22 -55.99 -31.98 6.69
C LEU A 22 -55.29 -31.56 5.37
N LEU A 23 -53.95 -31.36 5.49
CA LEU A 23 -52.85 -31.81 4.59
C LEU A 23 -52.60 -31.02 3.26
N PRO A 24 -51.48 -31.23 2.53
CA PRO A 24 -50.28 -30.38 2.59
C PRO A 24 -49.90 -29.73 1.23
N GLY A 25 -49.04 -28.70 1.28
CA GLY A 25 -48.07 -28.31 0.24
C GLY A 25 -48.51 -28.26 -1.22
N VAL A 26 -48.71 -27.04 -1.75
CA VAL A 26 -48.59 -26.76 -3.19
C VAL A 26 -47.63 -25.57 -3.38
N PHE A 27 -46.47 -25.87 -3.95
CA PHE A 27 -45.49 -24.91 -4.44
C PHE A 27 -46.11 -24.03 -5.53
N ALA A 28 -46.22 -22.72 -5.29
CA ALA A 28 -46.37 -21.74 -6.36
C ALA A 28 -44.97 -21.39 -6.88
N ARG A 29 -44.68 -21.89 -8.09
CA ARG A 29 -43.44 -21.67 -8.83
C ARG A 29 -43.37 -20.19 -9.24
N ALA A 30 -42.53 -19.41 -8.57
CA ALA A 30 -42.16 -18.09 -9.05
C ALA A 30 -41.38 -18.25 -10.36
N THR A 31 -41.91 -17.66 -11.43
CA THR A 31 -41.23 -17.53 -12.72
C THR A 31 -39.99 -16.67 -12.52
N THR A 32 -38.83 -17.29 -12.70
CA THR A 32 -37.54 -16.61 -12.80
C THR A 32 -37.56 -15.66 -14.00
N GLY A 33 -37.60 -14.37 -13.74
CA GLY A 33 -37.18 -13.39 -14.74
C GLY A 33 -35.70 -13.60 -15.00
N ASP A 34 -35.34 -13.95 -16.23
CA ASP A 34 -33.97 -13.90 -16.72
C ASP A 34 -33.51 -12.43 -16.64
N GLY A 35 -32.83 -12.07 -15.55
CA GLY A 35 -31.86 -10.98 -15.61
C GLY A 35 -30.77 -11.36 -16.63
N PRO A 36 -30.09 -10.38 -17.26
CA PRO A 36 -29.08 -10.69 -18.27
C PRO A 36 -28.04 -11.62 -17.65
N LYS A 37 -28.00 -12.86 -18.14
CA LYS A 37 -26.93 -13.80 -17.82
C LYS A 37 -25.65 -13.18 -18.37
N LEU A 38 -24.75 -12.80 -17.47
CA LEU A 38 -23.36 -12.50 -17.79
C LEU A 38 -22.78 -13.76 -18.44
N GLU A 39 -22.76 -13.79 -19.78
CA GLU A 39 -22.03 -14.81 -20.50
C GLU A 39 -20.56 -14.64 -20.18
N SER A 40 -19.97 -15.60 -19.47
CA SER A 40 -18.53 -15.64 -19.23
C SER A 40 -17.83 -15.78 -20.59
N ARG A 41 -17.34 -14.66 -21.13
CA ARG A 41 -16.51 -14.66 -22.33
C ARG A 41 -15.14 -15.24 -21.97
N ALA A 42 -14.56 -16.04 -22.87
CA ALA A 42 -13.27 -16.70 -22.66
C ALA A 42 -12.13 -15.72 -22.32
N ASP A 43 -12.25 -14.45 -22.74
CA ASP A 43 -11.29 -13.36 -22.50
C ASP A 43 -11.69 -12.40 -21.34
N GLY A 44 -12.83 -12.61 -20.67
CA GLY A 44 -13.38 -11.67 -19.69
C GLY A 44 -14.25 -10.56 -20.27
N ASP A 45 -14.57 -9.58 -19.43
CA ASP A 45 -15.31 -8.38 -19.82
C ASP A 45 -14.37 -7.29 -20.35
N LYS A 46 -14.91 -6.40 -21.18
CA LYS A 46 -14.17 -5.26 -21.73
C LYS A 46 -14.21 -4.09 -20.76
N TYR A 47 -13.05 -3.45 -20.59
CA TYR A 47 -12.86 -2.23 -19.82
C TYR A 47 -12.21 -1.16 -20.69
N LEU A 48 -12.37 0.09 -20.29
CA LEU A 48 -11.50 1.16 -20.74
C LEU A 48 -10.20 1.09 -19.94
N ILE A 49 -9.07 0.91 -20.61
CA ILE A 49 -7.76 0.78 -19.97
C ILE A 49 -6.77 1.79 -20.53
N GLY A 50 -5.92 2.32 -19.66
CA GLY A 50 -4.84 3.24 -20.03
C GLY A 50 -3.67 3.09 -19.08
N VAL A 51 -2.45 3.25 -19.60
CA VAL A 51 -1.21 3.16 -18.81
C VAL A 51 -0.28 4.31 -19.13
N GLY A 52 0.44 4.78 -18.13
CA GLY A 52 1.36 5.90 -18.30
C GLY A 52 2.50 5.87 -17.31
N LYS A 53 3.67 6.32 -17.73
CA LYS A 53 4.86 6.43 -16.91
C LYS A 53 5.47 7.80 -17.08
N ALA A 54 5.92 8.43 -16.00
CA ALA A 54 6.64 9.70 -16.07
C ALA A 54 7.65 9.83 -14.92
N ASP A 55 8.70 10.59 -15.15
CA ASP A 55 9.78 10.84 -14.20
C ASP A 55 9.28 11.73 -13.05
N ILE A 56 9.60 11.36 -11.82
CA ILE A 56 9.31 12.11 -10.58
C ILE A 56 10.59 12.40 -9.78
N THR A 57 11.77 12.22 -10.39
CA THR A 57 13.06 12.41 -9.72
C THR A 57 13.22 13.88 -9.31
N GLY A 58 13.20 14.13 -7.99
CA GLY A 58 13.52 15.43 -7.40
C GLY A 58 15.03 15.74 -7.37
N PRO A 59 15.47 16.71 -6.57
CA PRO A 59 16.89 16.97 -6.35
C PRO A 59 17.57 15.75 -5.73
N VAL A 60 18.75 15.39 -6.24
CA VAL A 60 19.48 14.17 -5.82
C VAL A 60 20.76 14.46 -5.05
N VAL A 61 21.05 15.73 -4.78
CA VAL A 61 22.20 16.20 -4.03
C VAL A 61 21.77 17.15 -2.92
N GLU A 62 22.46 17.09 -1.78
CA GLU A 62 22.30 18.00 -0.62
C GLU A 62 20.92 18.00 0.05
N ILE A 63 20.08 17.02 -0.29
CA ILE A 63 18.75 16.83 0.31
C ILE A 63 18.70 15.55 1.14
N GLY A 64 18.04 15.59 2.29
CA GLY A 64 17.79 14.41 3.11
C GLY A 64 16.92 13.41 2.37
N PHE A 65 17.26 12.13 2.40
CA PHE A 65 16.38 11.08 1.87
C PHE A 65 15.22 10.81 2.83
N ALA A 66 14.08 10.41 2.27
CA ALA A 66 12.90 10.04 3.05
C ALA A 66 12.95 8.54 3.39
N GLY A 67 12.70 8.20 4.66
CA GLY A 67 12.60 6.80 5.08
C GLY A 67 13.28 6.53 6.41
N TYR A 68 14.61 6.41 6.39
CA TYR A 68 15.41 5.99 7.54
C TYR A 68 15.48 7.01 8.68
N ALA A 69 15.00 8.24 8.46
CA ALA A 69 15.03 9.32 9.45
C ALA A 69 16.45 9.64 9.97
N ASP A 70 17.46 9.39 9.13
CA ASP A 70 18.88 9.64 9.43
C ASP A 70 19.32 11.01 8.89
N LEU A 71 19.81 11.87 9.78
CA LEU A 71 20.28 13.22 9.44
C LEU A 71 21.56 13.22 8.57
N ALA A 72 22.32 12.12 8.61
CA ALA A 72 23.52 11.93 7.80
C ALA A 72 23.19 11.43 6.39
N GLN A 73 22.00 10.83 6.18
CA GLN A 73 21.59 10.34 4.86
C GLN A 73 21.17 11.51 3.94
N LYS A 74 22.16 12.07 3.24
CA LYS A 74 21.97 13.13 2.25
C LYS A 74 22.31 12.63 0.86
N GLY A 75 21.49 13.01 -0.11
CA GLY A 75 21.73 12.73 -1.51
C GLY A 75 23.10 13.26 -1.95
N ALA A 76 23.82 12.44 -2.69
CA ALA A 76 25.11 12.77 -3.33
C ALA A 76 25.15 12.34 -4.80
N GLY A 77 24.04 11.82 -5.34
CA GLY A 77 24.00 11.33 -6.71
C GLY A 77 22.72 10.58 -7.06
N LEU A 78 22.67 10.12 -8.30
CA LEU A 78 21.56 9.36 -8.88
C LEU A 78 22.06 7.99 -9.30
N ARG A 79 21.38 6.94 -8.86
CA ARG A 79 21.61 5.56 -9.32
C ARG A 79 20.55 5.13 -10.32
N GLN A 80 19.29 5.43 -10.03
CA GLN A 80 18.15 5.11 -10.89
C GLN A 80 17.12 6.24 -10.78
N ARG A 81 16.58 6.69 -11.91
CA ARG A 81 15.46 7.64 -11.90
C ARG A 81 14.23 7.03 -11.23
N LEU A 82 13.46 7.90 -10.60
CA LEU A 82 12.22 7.57 -9.90
C LEU A 82 11.04 7.86 -10.84
N TYR A 83 10.06 6.98 -10.88
CA TYR A 83 8.91 7.14 -11.77
C TYR A 83 7.57 7.07 -11.04
N SER A 84 6.61 7.85 -11.53
CA SER A 84 5.18 7.61 -11.33
C SER A 84 4.67 6.72 -12.46
N ARG A 85 3.94 5.67 -12.09
CA ARG A 85 3.27 4.75 -13.02
C ARG A 85 1.78 4.76 -12.76
N ALA A 86 1.01 5.16 -13.76
CA ALA A 86 -0.43 5.34 -13.71
C ALA A 86 -1.14 4.24 -14.48
N PHE A 87 -2.19 3.70 -13.88
CA PHE A 87 -3.09 2.72 -14.46
C PHE A 87 -4.52 3.26 -14.34
N ILE A 88 -5.21 3.38 -15.47
CA ILE A 88 -6.62 3.76 -15.53
C ILE A 88 -7.42 2.52 -15.86
N VAL A 89 -8.47 2.29 -15.08
CA VAL A 89 -9.52 1.30 -15.37
C VAL A 89 -10.86 2.02 -15.34
N GLY A 90 -11.63 1.88 -16.40
CA GLY A 90 -12.96 2.46 -16.54
C GLY A 90 -13.97 1.49 -17.13
N ASP A 91 -15.24 1.79 -16.90
CA ASP A 91 -16.35 1.09 -17.52
C ASP A 91 -16.38 1.41 -19.03
N ALA A 92 -16.41 0.38 -19.87
CA ALA A 92 -16.43 0.54 -21.32
C ALA A 92 -17.73 1.19 -21.85
N ASN A 93 -18.85 1.00 -21.14
CA ASN A 93 -20.16 1.55 -21.51
C ASN A 93 -20.46 2.87 -20.80
N LYS A 94 -19.76 3.17 -19.70
CA LYS A 94 -19.89 4.40 -18.93
C LYS A 94 -18.52 5.01 -18.59
N PRO A 95 -17.80 5.59 -19.56
CA PRO A 95 -16.40 5.99 -19.41
C PRO A 95 -16.09 6.98 -18.27
N GLU A 96 -17.09 7.72 -17.78
CA GLU A 96 -16.97 8.56 -16.59
C GLU A 96 -16.78 7.76 -15.29
N ASP A 97 -17.22 6.51 -15.25
CA ASP A 97 -16.99 5.58 -14.15
C ASP A 97 -15.61 4.94 -14.30
N ARG A 98 -14.57 5.70 -13.94
CA ARG A 98 -13.17 5.29 -14.01
C ARG A 98 -12.38 5.73 -12.79
N PHE A 99 -11.29 5.02 -12.51
CA PHE A 99 -10.33 5.38 -11.47
C PHE A 99 -8.89 5.31 -11.98
N VAL A 100 -8.01 6.01 -11.27
CA VAL A 100 -6.56 6.01 -11.44
C VAL A 100 -5.90 5.34 -10.25
N TYR A 101 -5.02 4.37 -10.52
CA TYR A 101 -4.10 3.83 -9.53
C TYR A 101 -2.67 4.25 -9.88
N LEU A 102 -2.03 4.97 -8.96
CA LEU A 102 -0.65 5.43 -9.12
C LEU A 102 0.29 4.61 -8.23
N VAL A 103 1.45 4.23 -8.78
CA VAL A 103 2.60 3.69 -8.04
C VAL A 103 3.79 4.62 -8.27
N LEU A 104 4.22 5.29 -7.20
CA LEU A 104 5.33 6.24 -7.22
C LEU A 104 6.56 5.61 -6.57
N ASP A 105 7.73 5.75 -7.20
CA ASP A 105 9.03 5.32 -6.64
C ASP A 105 9.50 6.31 -5.53
N ILE A 106 8.73 6.44 -4.45
CA ILE A 106 8.98 7.30 -3.29
C ILE A 106 8.70 6.56 -1.97
N GLN A 107 8.91 7.22 -0.84
CA GLN A 107 8.73 6.63 0.48
C GLN A 107 7.25 6.47 0.88
N SER A 108 6.38 7.45 0.67
CA SER A 108 4.97 7.32 1.03
C SER A 108 4.06 8.22 0.22
N GLY A 109 2.75 7.99 0.31
CA GLY A 109 1.78 9.03 0.02
C GLY A 109 1.85 10.15 1.07
N ASP A 110 1.46 11.37 0.70
CA ASP A 110 1.25 12.50 1.60
C ASP A 110 0.04 13.32 1.13
N THR A 111 -0.66 13.95 2.07
CA THR A 111 -1.87 14.72 1.80
C THR A 111 -1.62 15.92 0.88
N ALA A 112 -0.53 16.67 1.06
CA ALA A 112 -0.21 17.80 0.19
C ALA A 112 0.07 17.32 -1.24
N MET A 113 0.84 16.24 -1.39
CA MET A 113 1.10 15.66 -2.72
C MET A 113 -0.20 15.25 -3.43
N ARG A 114 -1.09 14.53 -2.74
CA ARG A 114 -2.38 14.13 -3.32
C ARG A 114 -3.23 15.34 -3.71
N ASN A 115 -3.30 16.36 -2.86
CA ASN A 115 -4.03 17.59 -3.16
C ASN A 115 -3.43 18.32 -4.35
N GLY A 116 -2.11 18.43 -4.45
CA GLY A 116 -1.43 19.05 -5.60
C GLY A 116 -1.74 18.36 -6.91
N ILE A 117 -1.77 17.02 -6.93
CA ILE A 117 -2.16 16.23 -8.11
C ILE A 117 -3.61 16.54 -8.51
N LEU A 118 -4.53 16.55 -7.54
CA LEU A 118 -5.96 16.81 -7.78
C LEU A 118 -6.21 18.24 -8.28
N GLU A 119 -5.56 19.23 -7.69
CA GLU A 119 -5.64 20.63 -8.12
C GLU A 119 -5.11 20.81 -9.55
N ALA A 120 -3.97 20.18 -9.86
CA ALA A 120 -3.38 20.24 -11.19
C ALA A 120 -4.27 19.57 -12.26
N LEU A 121 -4.83 18.39 -11.97
CA LEU A 121 -5.76 17.71 -12.89
C LEU A 121 -7.03 18.52 -13.12
N LYS A 122 -7.59 19.10 -12.05
CA LYS A 122 -8.75 20.00 -12.16
C LYS A 122 -8.45 21.23 -13.02
N ALA A 123 -7.25 21.80 -12.89
CA ALA A 123 -6.81 22.95 -13.67
C ALA A 123 -6.62 22.64 -15.17
N LEU A 124 -6.28 21.39 -15.53
CA LEU A 124 -6.23 20.96 -16.94
C LEU A 124 -7.62 20.92 -17.59
N GLY A 125 -8.69 20.76 -16.81
CA GLY A 125 -10.07 20.76 -17.28
C GLY A 125 -10.46 19.55 -18.14
N GLY A 126 -11.63 19.63 -18.78
CA GLY A 126 -12.16 18.56 -19.62
C GLY A 126 -12.22 17.21 -18.89
N ASP A 127 -11.77 16.16 -19.57
CA ASP A 127 -11.73 14.80 -19.04
C ASP A 127 -10.85 14.61 -17.79
N TYR A 128 -9.88 15.49 -17.58
CA TYR A 128 -9.01 15.44 -16.39
C TYR A 128 -9.74 15.88 -15.12
N ALA A 129 -10.75 16.75 -15.25
CA ALA A 129 -11.57 17.20 -14.13
C ALA A 129 -12.51 16.10 -13.58
N LEU A 130 -12.62 14.95 -14.28
CA LEU A 130 -13.32 13.77 -13.77
C LEU A 130 -12.54 13.05 -12.66
N TYR A 131 -11.24 13.32 -12.55
CA TYR A 131 -10.40 12.75 -11.51
C TYR A 131 -10.42 13.62 -10.25
N GLY A 132 -11.03 13.10 -9.20
CA GLY A 132 -11.21 13.76 -7.90
C GLY A 132 -10.84 12.85 -6.73
N ASP A 133 -11.20 13.26 -5.52
CA ASP A 133 -10.88 12.50 -4.30
C ASP A 133 -11.38 11.05 -4.33
N HIS A 134 -12.49 10.81 -5.03
CA HIS A 134 -13.17 9.51 -5.03
C HIS A 134 -12.54 8.44 -5.90
N ASN A 135 -11.70 8.82 -6.87
CA ASN A 135 -11.26 7.91 -7.93
C ASN A 135 -9.77 8.04 -8.28
N ILE A 136 -8.94 8.61 -7.41
CA ILE A 136 -7.47 8.54 -7.51
C ILE A 136 -6.89 7.89 -6.26
N ALA A 137 -6.21 6.76 -6.43
CA ALA A 137 -5.37 6.13 -5.43
C ALA A 137 -3.90 6.51 -5.68
N VAL A 138 -3.28 7.22 -4.73
CA VAL A 138 -1.84 7.56 -4.77
C VAL A 138 -1.08 6.61 -3.86
N THR A 139 -0.32 5.68 -4.43
CA THR A 139 0.48 4.70 -3.69
C THR A 139 1.96 4.85 -3.98
N ALA A 140 2.79 4.31 -3.10
CA ALA A 140 4.25 4.39 -3.21
C ALA A 140 4.88 3.01 -3.14
N THR A 141 6.06 2.84 -3.73
CA THR A 141 6.88 1.62 -3.57
C THR A 141 7.50 1.52 -2.17
N HIS A 142 7.45 2.60 -1.39
CA HIS A 142 8.09 2.71 -0.09
C HIS A 142 9.61 2.62 -0.17
N SER A 143 10.22 3.25 -1.19
CA SER A 143 11.67 3.38 -1.30
C SER A 143 12.22 4.32 -0.23
N HIS A 144 13.25 3.86 0.50
CA HIS A 144 14.02 4.66 1.46
C HIS A 144 15.27 5.29 0.83
N ALA A 145 15.44 5.15 -0.49
CA ALA A 145 16.57 5.65 -1.26
C ALA A 145 16.18 6.82 -2.18
N GLY A 146 15.16 7.61 -1.82
CA GLY A 146 14.65 8.72 -2.62
C GLY A 146 14.71 10.07 -1.91
N PRO A 147 14.71 11.21 -2.65
CA PRO A 147 14.65 12.54 -2.06
C PRO A 147 13.44 12.73 -1.15
N GLY A 148 13.66 13.36 0.01
CA GLY A 148 12.61 13.74 0.96
C GLY A 148 12.12 15.18 0.79
N ALA A 149 11.74 15.81 1.91
CA ALA A 149 11.32 17.21 2.00
C ALA A 149 10.06 17.60 1.21
N TRP A 150 9.12 16.69 0.99
CA TRP A 150 7.83 16.98 0.34
C TRP A 150 6.62 16.73 1.26
N PHE A 151 6.87 16.34 2.52
CA PHE A 151 5.82 16.06 3.50
C PHE A 151 5.08 17.31 3.95
N ASN A 152 3.77 17.20 4.15
CA ASN A 152 2.95 18.29 4.69
C ASN A 152 3.12 18.48 6.22
N TYR A 153 3.31 17.37 6.94
CA TYR A 153 3.35 17.37 8.40
C TYR A 153 4.77 17.58 8.95
N LEU A 154 4.88 18.27 10.09
CA LEU A 154 6.16 18.67 10.68
C LEU A 154 7.08 17.48 11.03
N LEU A 155 6.54 16.40 11.59
CA LEU A 155 7.36 15.30 12.10
C LEU A 155 8.34 14.73 11.05
N PRO A 156 7.89 14.28 9.86
CA PRO A 156 8.81 13.78 8.84
C PRO A 156 9.66 14.88 8.18
N GLN A 157 9.32 16.17 8.34
CA GLN A 157 10.17 17.26 7.85
C GLN A 157 11.42 17.48 8.70
N ILE A 158 11.44 17.03 9.97
CA ILE A 158 12.58 17.29 10.88
C ILE A 158 13.88 16.74 10.29
N THR A 159 13.83 15.52 9.74
CA THR A 159 15.03 14.83 9.21
C THR A 159 15.42 15.29 7.82
N THR A 160 14.49 15.94 7.11
CA THR A 160 14.73 16.53 5.78
C THR A 160 14.97 18.04 5.85
N PHE A 161 15.08 18.60 7.07
CA PHE A 161 15.27 20.03 7.35
C PHE A 161 14.19 20.95 6.75
N GLY A 162 12.95 20.46 6.66
CA GLY A 162 11.80 21.23 6.19
C GLY A 162 11.22 20.72 4.87
N PHE A 163 10.67 21.65 4.10
CA PHE A 163 10.00 21.43 2.83
C PHE A 163 10.81 22.04 1.68
N ASP A 164 11.11 21.24 0.66
CA ASP A 164 11.73 21.65 -0.58
C ASP A 164 10.70 21.59 -1.72
N LYS A 165 10.44 22.76 -2.32
CA LYS A 165 9.45 22.88 -3.39
C LYS A 165 9.83 22.10 -4.63
N GLN A 166 11.13 21.92 -4.93
CA GLN A 166 11.57 21.18 -6.11
C GLN A 166 11.23 19.70 -6.00
N SER A 167 11.43 19.12 -4.82
CA SER A 167 11.08 17.74 -4.49
C SER A 167 9.58 17.50 -4.60
N TYR A 168 8.78 18.37 -3.98
CA TYR A 168 7.33 18.31 -4.08
C TYR A 168 6.83 18.46 -5.53
N GLN A 169 7.32 19.47 -6.25
CA GLN A 169 6.83 19.78 -7.59
C GLN A 169 7.22 18.71 -8.61
N ALA A 170 8.43 18.13 -8.51
CA ALA A 170 8.84 17.01 -9.35
C ALA A 170 7.87 15.83 -9.24
N ILE A 171 7.41 15.53 -8.02
CA ILE A 171 6.44 14.46 -7.79
C ILE A 171 5.07 14.82 -8.35
N VAL A 172 4.54 16.01 -8.08
CA VAL A 172 3.23 16.44 -8.59
C VAL A 172 3.21 16.48 -10.12
N ASP A 173 4.20 17.12 -10.74
CA ASP A 173 4.27 17.27 -12.20
C ASP A 173 4.44 15.91 -12.89
N GLY A 174 5.31 15.05 -12.35
CA GLY A 174 5.51 13.70 -12.90
C GLY A 174 4.28 12.81 -12.70
N ALA A 175 3.61 12.86 -11.54
CA ALA A 175 2.37 12.13 -11.32
C ALA A 175 1.28 12.58 -12.31
N VAL A 176 1.05 13.88 -12.45
CA VAL A 176 0.10 14.44 -13.42
C VAL A 176 0.47 14.02 -14.85
N LEU A 177 1.75 14.09 -15.24
CA LEU A 177 2.19 13.67 -16.57
C LEU A 177 1.98 12.17 -16.82
N SER A 178 2.19 11.31 -15.80
CA SER A 178 1.89 9.88 -15.93
C SER A 178 0.39 9.62 -16.14
N ILE A 179 -0.48 10.37 -15.45
CA ILE A 179 -1.94 10.32 -15.65
C ILE A 179 -2.31 10.81 -17.05
N LYS A 180 -1.71 11.90 -17.53
CA LYS A 180 -1.93 12.38 -18.90
C LYS A 180 -1.59 11.32 -19.94
N ARG A 181 -0.43 10.68 -19.81
CA ARG A 181 -0.02 9.58 -20.70
C ARG A 181 -0.97 8.38 -20.64
N ALA A 182 -1.48 8.05 -19.46
CA ALA A 182 -2.50 7.01 -19.30
C ALA A 182 -3.84 7.40 -19.94
N GLN A 183 -4.27 8.64 -19.74
CA GLN A 183 -5.51 9.19 -20.28
C GLN A 183 -5.49 9.23 -21.82
N GLU A 184 -4.39 9.73 -22.38
CA GLU A 184 -4.19 9.87 -23.82
C GLU A 184 -4.01 8.50 -24.52
N SER A 185 -3.74 7.43 -23.77
CA SER A 185 -3.66 6.05 -24.26
C SER A 185 -4.90 5.20 -23.96
N LEU A 186 -6.00 5.82 -23.49
CA LEU A 186 -7.24 5.10 -23.17
C LEU A 186 -7.81 4.38 -24.39
N GLN A 187 -8.14 3.11 -24.19
CA GLN A 187 -8.67 2.23 -25.22
C GLN A 187 -9.41 1.04 -24.60
N GLU A 188 -10.22 0.34 -25.38
CA GLU A 188 -10.83 -0.92 -24.91
C GLU A 188 -9.77 -2.01 -24.71
N GLY A 189 -9.95 -2.80 -23.65
CA GLY A 189 -9.11 -3.95 -23.36
C GLY A 189 -9.68 -4.86 -22.29
N TYR A 190 -8.86 -5.81 -21.88
CA TYR A 190 -9.18 -6.86 -20.92
C TYR A 190 -8.19 -6.81 -19.77
N LEU A 191 -8.64 -7.33 -18.63
CA LEU A 191 -7.86 -7.43 -17.40
C LEU A 191 -7.76 -8.90 -16.99
N ASP A 192 -6.55 -9.34 -16.65
CA ASP A 192 -6.27 -10.73 -16.24
C ASP A 192 -5.51 -10.75 -14.92
N VAL A 193 -5.83 -11.69 -14.04
CA VAL A 193 -5.17 -11.82 -12.73
C VAL A 193 -4.45 -13.16 -12.62
N ALA A 194 -3.16 -13.11 -12.26
CA ALA A 194 -2.38 -14.28 -11.88
C ALA A 194 -1.64 -14.03 -10.57
N THR A 195 -1.24 -15.12 -9.92
CA THR A 195 -0.44 -15.09 -8.70
C THR A 195 0.78 -15.99 -8.84
N ALA A 196 1.84 -15.66 -8.13
CA ALA A 196 3.02 -16.50 -7.97
C ALA A 196 3.69 -16.21 -6.63
N GLU A 197 4.37 -17.20 -6.06
CA GLU A 197 5.13 -17.01 -4.82
C GLU A 197 6.48 -16.34 -5.10
N VAL A 198 6.85 -15.37 -4.26
CA VAL A 198 8.19 -14.79 -4.19
C VAL A 198 8.99 -15.55 -3.13
N GLU A 199 9.74 -16.55 -3.59
CA GLU A 199 10.61 -17.35 -2.72
C GLU A 199 11.77 -16.50 -2.18
N ASP A 200 12.03 -16.62 -0.87
CA ASP A 200 13.03 -15.84 -0.14
C ASP A 200 12.94 -14.32 -0.42
N GLY A 201 11.73 -13.79 -0.62
CA GLY A 201 11.52 -12.38 -0.94
C GLY A 201 11.62 -11.45 0.26
N ALA A 202 11.25 -11.93 1.43
CA ALA A 202 11.19 -11.17 2.68
C ALA A 202 11.27 -12.06 3.92
N ILE A 203 11.59 -11.46 5.06
CA ILE A 203 11.43 -12.05 6.40
C ILE A 203 10.63 -11.12 7.31
N ASN A 204 10.04 -11.63 8.39
CA ASN A 204 9.38 -10.80 9.39
C ASN A 204 10.44 -10.17 10.33
N ARG A 205 10.55 -8.84 10.35
CA ARG A 205 11.52 -8.10 11.19
C ARG A 205 11.04 -7.83 12.61
N SER A 206 9.84 -8.29 12.96
CA SER A 206 9.22 -8.12 14.27
C SER A 206 8.50 -9.42 14.71
N ILE A 207 9.16 -10.57 14.49
CA ILE A 207 8.56 -11.90 14.74
C ILE A 207 8.02 -12.06 16.16
N TYR A 208 8.65 -11.48 17.18
CA TYR A 208 8.14 -11.47 18.55
C TYR A 208 6.72 -10.88 18.66
N ALA A 209 6.43 -9.82 17.89
CA ALA A 209 5.11 -9.20 17.85
C ALA A 209 4.12 -10.04 17.02
N TYR A 210 4.56 -10.64 15.92
CA TYR A 210 3.74 -11.57 15.15
C TYR A 210 3.29 -12.78 15.99
N GLU A 211 4.20 -13.33 16.81
CA GLU A 211 3.91 -14.49 17.68
C GLU A 211 2.90 -14.20 18.80
N ALA A 212 2.67 -12.92 19.11
CA ALA A 212 1.63 -12.49 20.04
C ALA A 212 0.21 -12.57 19.46
N ASN A 213 0.06 -12.77 18.13
CA ASN A 213 -1.24 -13.05 17.53
C ASN A 213 -1.79 -14.41 18.01
N PRO A 214 -3.13 -14.55 18.13
CA PRO A 214 -3.77 -15.81 18.53
C PRO A 214 -3.26 -17.01 17.72
N ALA A 215 -2.97 -18.12 18.42
CA ALA A 215 -2.37 -19.29 17.79
C ALA A 215 -3.25 -19.91 16.70
N ASP A 216 -4.58 -19.87 16.87
CA ASP A 216 -5.56 -20.34 15.90
C ASP A 216 -5.67 -19.44 14.66
N GLU A 217 -5.37 -18.14 14.80
CA GLU A 217 -5.22 -17.23 13.67
C GLU A 217 -3.94 -17.52 12.90
N ARG A 218 -2.79 -17.60 13.59
CA ARG A 218 -1.49 -17.90 12.96
C ARG A 218 -1.50 -19.22 12.18
N ALA A 219 -2.19 -20.23 12.70
CA ALA A 219 -2.32 -21.53 12.04
C ALA A 219 -3.05 -21.50 10.68
N LYS A 220 -3.70 -20.38 10.30
CA LYS A 220 -4.34 -20.19 8.99
C LYS A 220 -3.35 -19.80 7.90
N TYR A 221 -2.14 -19.39 8.27
CA TYR A 221 -1.10 -18.91 7.36
C TYR A 221 0.08 -19.87 7.38
N SER A 222 0.72 -20.04 6.23
CA SER A 222 1.90 -20.91 6.11
C SER A 222 3.19 -20.24 6.60
N ASP A 223 3.19 -18.91 6.69
CA ASP A 223 4.37 -18.11 7.03
C ASP A 223 3.96 -16.86 7.83
N SER A 224 4.96 -16.19 8.41
CA SER A 224 4.90 -14.90 9.10
C SER A 224 4.95 -13.68 8.17
N VAL A 225 5.09 -13.91 6.87
CA VAL A 225 5.08 -12.89 5.81
C VAL A 225 4.23 -13.35 4.63
N ASP A 226 3.61 -12.41 3.92
CA ASP A 226 2.86 -12.71 2.70
C ASP A 226 3.80 -12.87 1.49
N THR A 227 4.01 -14.11 1.07
CA THR A 227 4.90 -14.48 -0.04
C THR A 227 4.26 -14.33 -1.42
N THR A 228 2.93 -14.29 -1.49
CA THR A 228 2.20 -14.23 -2.75
C THR A 228 2.36 -12.86 -3.43
N LEU A 229 2.85 -12.87 -4.67
CA LEU A 229 2.76 -11.75 -5.60
C LEU A 229 1.48 -11.89 -6.43
N THR A 230 0.65 -10.85 -6.41
CA THR A 230 -0.53 -10.73 -7.29
C THR A 230 -0.19 -9.83 -8.47
N LEU A 231 -0.52 -10.25 -9.69
CA LEU A 231 -0.29 -9.51 -10.93
C LEU A 231 -1.62 -9.29 -11.66
N LEU A 232 -1.89 -8.04 -12.01
CA LEU A 232 -2.98 -7.61 -12.89
C LEU A 232 -2.39 -7.17 -14.24
N ARG A 233 -2.73 -7.87 -15.32
CA ARG A 233 -2.33 -7.51 -16.69
C ARG A 233 -3.38 -6.65 -17.37
N PHE A 234 -2.92 -5.67 -18.14
CA PHE A 234 -3.70 -4.82 -19.02
C PHE A 234 -3.45 -5.25 -20.48
N LYS A 235 -4.44 -5.88 -21.12
CA LYS A 235 -4.35 -6.43 -22.48
C LYS A 235 -5.25 -5.64 -23.43
N ARG A 236 -4.68 -5.01 -24.46
CA ARG A 236 -5.43 -4.19 -25.43
C ARG A 236 -6.32 -5.06 -26.32
N ALA A 237 -7.56 -4.62 -26.57
CA ALA A 237 -8.51 -5.39 -27.39
C ALA A 237 -8.20 -5.37 -28.90
N SER A 238 -7.53 -4.34 -29.41
CA SER A 238 -7.31 -4.18 -30.86
C SER A 238 -6.35 -5.21 -31.46
N ASP A 239 -5.39 -5.70 -30.68
CA ASP A 239 -4.35 -6.64 -31.16
C ASP A 239 -3.90 -7.64 -30.09
N SER A 240 -4.58 -7.70 -28.95
CA SER A 240 -4.26 -8.58 -27.82
C SER A 240 -2.88 -8.39 -27.20
N LYS A 241 -2.21 -7.25 -27.46
CA LYS A 241 -0.92 -6.94 -26.84
C LYS A 241 -1.09 -6.43 -25.41
N SER A 242 -0.19 -6.86 -24.52
CA SER A 242 -0.07 -6.32 -23.17
C SER A 242 0.47 -4.90 -23.22
N ILE A 243 -0.23 -3.96 -22.59
CA ILE A 243 0.21 -2.56 -22.45
C ILE A 243 0.83 -2.30 -21.08
N GLY A 244 0.51 -3.11 -20.07
CA GLY A 244 1.14 -2.98 -18.77
C GLY A 244 0.77 -4.06 -17.78
N VAL A 245 1.48 -4.07 -16.66
CA VAL A 245 1.17 -4.90 -15.48
C VAL A 245 1.27 -4.06 -14.22
N LEU A 246 0.37 -4.35 -13.28
CA LEU A 246 0.39 -3.83 -11.93
C LEU A 246 0.49 -5.00 -10.96
N THR A 247 1.50 -5.00 -10.09
CA THR A 247 1.74 -6.07 -9.11
C THR A 247 1.65 -5.58 -7.67
N TRP A 248 1.33 -6.50 -6.76
CA TRP A 248 1.34 -6.28 -5.31
C TRP A 248 2.11 -7.41 -4.63
N HIS A 249 3.06 -7.04 -3.77
CA HIS A 249 3.83 -7.98 -2.94
C HIS A 249 4.39 -7.26 -1.71
N ALA A 250 4.42 -7.94 -0.55
CA ALA A 250 4.76 -7.36 0.75
C ALA A 250 6.26 -7.44 1.07
N VAL A 251 7.03 -6.41 0.71
CA VAL A 251 8.45 -6.31 1.11
C VAL A 251 8.86 -4.84 1.19
N HIS A 252 9.46 -4.40 2.32
CA HIS A 252 10.02 -3.06 2.38
C HIS A 252 11.03 -2.82 1.26
N ALA A 253 11.04 -1.60 0.71
CA ALA A 253 12.05 -1.18 -0.25
C ALA A 253 13.22 -0.49 0.50
N THR A 254 13.85 -1.32 1.36
CA THR A 254 14.98 -1.02 2.26
C THR A 254 16.17 -1.95 1.99
N SER A 255 16.33 -2.41 0.73
CA SER A 255 17.50 -3.22 0.37
C SER A 255 18.78 -2.39 0.32
N MET A 256 18.69 -1.14 -0.17
CA MET A 256 19.76 -0.15 -0.03
C MET A 256 19.74 0.41 1.39
N LEU A 257 20.89 0.36 2.05
CA LEU A 257 21.03 0.66 3.47
C LEU A 257 20.89 2.17 3.76
N GLY A 258 20.71 2.55 5.03
CA GLY A 258 20.54 3.96 5.42
C GLY A 258 21.76 4.85 5.21
N ASN A 259 22.94 4.26 4.98
CA ASN A 259 24.14 4.97 4.55
C ASN A 259 24.26 5.11 3.02
N ASN A 260 23.32 4.61 2.21
CA ASN A 260 23.26 4.90 0.78
C ASN A 260 22.87 6.36 0.52
N THR A 261 23.60 7.01 -0.39
CA THR A 261 23.44 8.43 -0.75
C THR A 261 23.02 8.64 -2.20
N HIS A 262 22.74 7.58 -2.96
CA HIS A 262 22.34 7.69 -4.37
C HIS A 262 20.85 7.39 -4.55
N ALA A 263 20.15 8.30 -5.25
CA ALA A 263 18.72 8.18 -5.45
C ALA A 263 18.36 6.95 -6.30
N ALA A 264 17.40 6.14 -5.84
CA ALA A 264 16.91 4.94 -6.52
C ALA A 264 15.50 4.54 -6.05
N GLY A 265 14.78 3.78 -6.90
CA GLY A 265 13.48 3.20 -6.55
C GLY A 265 13.57 1.94 -5.68
N ASP A 266 14.77 1.62 -5.19
CA ASP A 266 15.13 0.41 -4.43
C ASP A 266 14.63 -0.88 -5.13
N ASN A 267 14.36 -1.95 -4.39
CA ASN A 267 14.11 -3.27 -4.97
C ASN A 267 12.85 -3.31 -5.86
N LYS A 268 11.81 -2.52 -5.54
CA LYS A 268 10.55 -2.45 -6.32
C LYS A 268 10.68 -1.60 -7.58
N GLY A 269 11.30 -0.42 -7.49
CA GLY A 269 11.57 0.41 -8.66
C GLY A 269 12.57 -0.23 -9.62
N LEU A 270 13.54 -0.98 -9.08
CA LEU A 270 14.44 -1.82 -9.87
C LEU A 270 13.70 -3.00 -10.52
N ALA A 271 12.84 -3.71 -9.79
CA ALA A 271 12.03 -4.80 -10.34
C ALA A 271 11.14 -4.31 -11.50
N ALA A 272 10.51 -3.15 -11.35
CA ALA A 272 9.74 -2.50 -12.41
C ALA A 272 10.59 -2.26 -13.67
N TRP A 273 11.78 -1.67 -13.51
CA TRP A 273 12.68 -1.39 -14.62
C TRP A 273 13.21 -2.67 -15.30
N LEU A 274 13.57 -3.69 -14.52
CA LEU A 274 14.02 -4.99 -15.03
C LEU A 274 12.92 -5.68 -15.84
N PHE A 275 11.69 -5.70 -15.32
CA PHE A 275 10.57 -6.34 -15.99
C PHE A 275 10.15 -5.60 -17.26
N GLU A 276 10.12 -4.26 -17.23
CA GLU A 276 9.90 -3.44 -18.44
C GLU A 276 10.97 -3.73 -19.50
N SER A 277 12.23 -3.78 -19.08
CA SER A 277 13.38 -3.98 -19.97
C SER A 277 13.40 -5.39 -20.58
N GLU A 278 12.99 -6.41 -19.82
CA GLU A 278 12.85 -7.78 -20.29
C GLU A 278 11.72 -7.94 -21.33
N LEU A 279 10.56 -7.33 -21.09
CA LEU A 279 9.39 -7.50 -21.95
C LEU A 279 9.37 -6.57 -23.17
N THR A 280 10.14 -5.48 -23.15
CA THR A 280 10.19 -4.55 -24.29
C THR A 280 10.67 -5.26 -25.55
N GLY A 281 9.88 -5.17 -26.62
CA GLY A 281 10.17 -5.82 -27.90
C GLY A 281 9.82 -7.32 -27.97
N SER A 282 9.30 -7.91 -26.88
CA SER A 282 8.79 -9.28 -26.89
C SER A 282 7.46 -9.39 -27.65
N ASP A 283 7.21 -10.55 -28.27
CA ASP A 283 5.94 -10.83 -28.93
C ASP A 283 4.76 -10.72 -27.94
N GLY A 284 3.67 -10.10 -28.40
CA GLY A 284 2.48 -9.89 -27.56
C GLY A 284 2.62 -8.76 -26.53
N VAL A 285 3.69 -7.98 -26.54
CA VAL A 285 3.87 -6.78 -25.71
C VAL A 285 3.82 -5.54 -26.60
N ALA A 286 3.11 -4.49 -26.16
CA ALA A 286 3.03 -3.23 -26.88
C ALA A 286 4.23 -2.33 -26.59
N ASP A 287 4.58 -1.46 -27.54
CA ASP A 287 5.54 -0.40 -27.29
C ASP A 287 5.03 0.51 -26.16
N GLY A 288 5.95 0.98 -25.31
CA GLY A 288 5.59 1.80 -24.16
C GLY A 288 4.98 1.01 -22.99
N PHE A 289 5.21 -0.30 -22.92
CA PHE A 289 4.79 -1.15 -21.81
C PHE A 289 5.20 -0.59 -20.44
N VAL A 290 4.27 -0.58 -19.48
CA VAL A 290 4.49 -0.08 -18.12
C VAL A 290 4.34 -1.21 -17.10
N ALA A 291 5.35 -1.42 -16.25
CA ALA A 291 5.27 -2.36 -15.14
C ALA A 291 5.40 -1.64 -13.81
N ALA A 292 4.48 -1.87 -12.88
CA ALA A 292 4.57 -1.32 -11.53
C ALA A 292 4.56 -2.42 -10.47
N PHE A 293 5.43 -2.25 -9.46
CA PHE A 293 5.54 -3.14 -8.30
C PHE A 293 5.07 -2.38 -7.05
N SER A 294 3.78 -2.45 -6.78
CA SER A 294 3.15 -1.80 -5.63
C SER A 294 3.40 -2.57 -4.34
N GLN A 295 3.21 -1.89 -3.22
CA GLN A 295 3.24 -2.49 -1.90
C GLN A 295 1.92 -3.20 -1.58
N ALA A 296 2.01 -4.34 -0.92
CA ALA A 296 0.93 -4.90 -0.12
C ALA A 296 1.13 -4.50 1.36
N ASN A 297 0.79 -5.39 2.29
CA ASN A 297 0.99 -5.27 3.74
C ASN A 297 2.44 -5.57 4.16
N HIS A 298 3.32 -4.59 4.01
CA HIS A 298 4.78 -4.75 4.15
C HIS A 298 5.38 -4.24 5.47
N ALA A 299 4.56 -3.77 6.42
CA ALA A 299 5.03 -2.97 7.57
C ALA A 299 6.11 -3.66 8.42
N ASP A 300 5.98 -4.97 8.61
CA ASP A 300 6.88 -5.84 9.37
C ASP A 300 7.68 -6.81 8.48
N THR A 301 7.68 -6.58 7.15
CA THR A 301 8.46 -7.40 6.22
C THR A 301 9.73 -6.67 5.77
N SER A 302 10.86 -7.37 5.81
CA SER A 302 12.19 -6.87 5.48
C SER A 302 12.78 -7.62 4.29
N PRO A 303 13.47 -6.93 3.36
CA PRO A 303 14.22 -7.58 2.27
C PRO A 303 15.57 -8.16 2.74
N ASN A 304 15.95 -7.95 4.00
CA ASN A 304 17.21 -8.38 4.57
C ASN A 304 17.13 -9.83 5.08
N VAL A 305 16.95 -10.75 4.13
CA VAL A 305 16.49 -12.12 4.38
C VAL A 305 17.47 -13.04 5.12
N LEU A 306 18.72 -12.62 5.36
CA LEU A 306 19.67 -13.39 6.16
C LEU A 306 19.55 -13.12 7.67
N GLY A 307 18.55 -12.32 8.08
CA GLY A 307 18.27 -12.02 9.48
C GLY A 307 19.05 -10.81 10.00
N ALA A 308 18.78 -10.47 11.26
CA ALA A 308 19.42 -9.35 11.97
C ALA A 308 20.63 -9.84 12.79
N TRP A 309 21.76 -9.18 12.60
CA TRP A 309 23.04 -9.55 13.21
C TRP A 309 23.75 -8.34 13.80
N CYS A 310 24.59 -8.60 14.80
CA CYS A 310 25.44 -7.59 15.42
C CYS A 310 26.69 -7.35 14.58
N ASP A 311 26.82 -6.12 14.08
CA ASP A 311 28.00 -5.63 13.36
C ASP A 311 29.06 -5.06 14.33
N ASP A 312 29.25 -5.74 15.47
CA ASP A 312 30.24 -5.45 16.51
C ASP A 312 31.44 -6.42 16.49
N GLY A 313 31.48 -7.32 15.50
CA GLY A 313 32.49 -8.37 15.35
C GLY A 313 32.23 -9.64 16.16
N SER A 314 31.14 -9.70 16.94
CA SER A 314 30.79 -10.89 17.75
C SER A 314 30.25 -12.06 16.91
N GLY A 315 29.71 -11.77 15.73
CA GLY A 315 29.02 -12.76 14.90
C GLY A 315 27.75 -13.32 15.57
N GLN A 316 27.14 -12.57 16.50
CA GLN A 316 25.89 -12.95 17.14
C GLN A 316 24.68 -12.38 16.39
N GLN A 317 23.55 -13.09 16.47
CA GLN A 317 22.26 -12.54 16.05
C GLN A 317 21.77 -11.52 17.07
N CYS A 318 21.00 -10.53 16.61
CA CYS A 318 20.37 -9.58 17.52
C CYS A 318 19.33 -10.28 18.40
N ASP A 319 19.02 -9.69 19.55
CA ASP A 319 17.87 -10.11 20.35
C ASP A 319 16.56 -9.96 19.55
N VAL A 320 15.75 -11.01 19.55
CA VAL A 320 14.53 -11.12 18.74
C VAL A 320 13.44 -10.13 19.19
N LYS A 321 13.39 -9.78 20.48
CA LYS A 321 12.36 -8.89 21.04
C LYS A 321 12.80 -7.43 20.96
N THR A 322 14.05 -7.13 21.28
CA THR A 322 14.54 -5.77 21.46
C THR A 322 15.36 -5.26 20.29
N SER A 323 15.78 -6.14 19.39
CA SER A 323 16.72 -5.85 18.30
C SER A 323 18.03 -5.25 18.81
N THR A 324 18.51 -5.71 19.97
CA THR A 324 19.73 -5.22 20.60
C THR A 324 20.86 -6.22 20.49
N CYS A 325 22.10 -5.73 20.61
CA CYS A 325 23.31 -6.53 20.73
C CYS A 325 23.70 -6.76 22.20
N SER A 326 24.87 -7.36 22.42
CA SER A 326 25.33 -7.76 23.77
C SER A 326 25.53 -6.58 24.74
N ASP A 327 25.73 -5.39 24.21
CA ASP A 327 25.81 -4.12 24.93
C ASP A 327 24.44 -3.55 25.34
N GLY A 328 23.35 -4.18 24.88
CA GLY A 328 21.98 -3.74 25.13
C GLY A 328 21.50 -2.60 24.24
N THR A 329 22.26 -2.22 23.20
CA THR A 329 21.89 -1.14 22.27
C THR A 329 21.47 -1.70 20.91
N VAL A 330 20.72 -0.90 20.14
CA VAL A 330 20.29 -1.26 18.78
C VAL A 330 21.31 -0.87 17.71
N ASP A 331 22.27 -0.01 18.04
CA ASP A 331 23.14 0.68 17.08
C ASP A 331 23.92 -0.29 16.17
N ALA A 332 24.32 -1.44 16.68
CA ALA A 332 25.05 -2.46 15.90
C ALA A 332 24.13 -3.50 15.26
N CYS A 333 22.83 -3.51 15.54
CA CYS A 333 21.91 -4.51 15.03
C CYS A 333 21.39 -4.17 13.63
N HIS A 334 21.89 -4.89 12.62
CA HIS A 334 21.52 -4.67 11.23
C HIS A 334 21.03 -5.94 10.55
N GLY A 335 19.99 -5.79 9.72
CA GLY A 335 19.50 -6.80 8.80
C GLY A 335 20.51 -7.03 7.68
N ARG A 336 20.77 -8.29 7.36
CA ARG A 336 21.66 -8.67 6.27
C ARG A 336 20.88 -9.09 5.02
N GLY A 337 21.05 -8.33 3.95
CA GLY A 337 20.57 -8.71 2.62
C GLY A 337 21.31 -9.92 2.05
N PRO A 338 20.78 -10.55 0.97
CA PRO A 338 21.34 -11.78 0.40
C PRO A 338 22.76 -11.62 -0.16
N LYS A 339 23.26 -10.39 -0.33
CA LYS A 339 24.61 -10.06 -0.77
C LYS A 339 25.32 -9.10 0.21
N PHE A 340 25.08 -9.23 1.51
CA PHE A 340 25.66 -8.34 2.53
C PHE A 340 27.20 -8.24 2.48
N GLU A 341 27.89 -9.31 2.07
CA GLU A 341 29.35 -9.35 1.94
C GLU A 341 29.90 -8.52 0.77
N ALA A 342 29.03 -8.02 -0.13
CA ALA A 342 29.45 -7.17 -1.25
C ALA A 342 29.97 -5.79 -0.80
N LEU A 343 29.63 -5.36 0.43
CA LEU A 343 30.03 -4.07 1.02
C LEU A 343 29.74 -2.86 0.12
N ASP A 344 28.62 -2.92 -0.60
CA ASP A 344 28.22 -1.94 -1.61
C ASP A 344 26.96 -1.16 -1.19
N LEU A 345 26.79 -0.95 0.12
CA LEU A 345 25.64 -0.23 0.70
C LEU A 345 24.28 -0.86 0.34
N GLY A 346 24.26 -2.16 0.07
CA GLY A 346 23.05 -2.93 -0.22
C GLY A 346 22.65 -2.97 -1.70
N ILE A 347 23.49 -2.45 -2.61
CA ILE A 347 23.19 -2.42 -4.06
C ILE A 347 23.02 -3.84 -4.63
N SER A 348 23.95 -4.76 -4.34
CA SER A 348 23.87 -6.14 -4.83
C SER A 348 22.69 -6.90 -4.19
N SER A 349 22.39 -6.63 -2.92
CA SER A 349 21.22 -7.18 -2.23
C SER A 349 19.91 -6.68 -2.87
N CYS A 350 19.85 -5.39 -3.20
CA CYS A 350 18.72 -4.77 -3.89
C CYS A 350 18.45 -5.42 -5.25
N TYR A 351 19.50 -5.67 -6.04
CA TYR A 351 19.38 -6.39 -7.31
C TYR A 351 18.82 -7.81 -7.14
N GLU A 352 19.32 -8.54 -6.14
CA GLU A 352 18.86 -9.90 -5.86
C GLU A 352 17.38 -9.94 -5.44
N ILE A 353 16.96 -9.08 -4.51
CA ILE A 353 15.56 -9.01 -4.06
C ILE A 353 14.63 -8.53 -5.19
N ALA A 354 15.08 -7.58 -6.02
CA ALA A 354 14.35 -7.18 -7.23
C ALA A 354 14.20 -8.36 -8.21
N SER A 355 15.25 -9.15 -8.41
CA SER A 355 15.26 -10.30 -9.32
C SER A 355 14.30 -11.41 -8.86
N ARG A 356 14.15 -11.61 -7.55
CA ARG A 356 13.16 -12.56 -6.99
C ARG A 356 11.73 -12.12 -7.30
N GLN A 357 11.42 -10.83 -7.11
CA GLN A 357 10.12 -10.26 -7.49
C GLN A 357 9.86 -10.38 -9.00
N VAL A 358 10.86 -10.08 -9.84
CA VAL A 358 10.78 -10.23 -11.31
C VAL A 358 10.55 -11.69 -11.71
N THR A 359 11.22 -12.64 -11.07
CA THR A 359 11.06 -14.07 -11.35
C THR A 359 9.63 -14.54 -11.06
N ALA A 360 9.06 -14.14 -9.92
CA ALA A 360 7.68 -14.42 -9.59
C ALA A 360 6.70 -13.72 -10.55
N ALA A 361 6.92 -12.44 -10.86
CA ALA A 361 6.10 -11.69 -11.81
C ALA A 361 6.11 -12.34 -13.21
N ARG A 362 7.27 -12.82 -13.68
CA ARG A 362 7.41 -13.57 -14.93
C ARG A 362 6.63 -14.89 -14.88
N LYS A 363 6.72 -15.64 -13.79
CA LYS A 363 5.96 -16.88 -13.59
C LYS A 363 4.46 -16.61 -13.64
N ALA A 364 3.98 -15.58 -12.92
CA ALA A 364 2.58 -15.15 -12.96
C ALA A 364 2.17 -14.73 -14.38
N TYR A 365 2.95 -13.88 -15.04
CA TYR A 365 2.69 -13.39 -16.39
C TYR A 365 2.59 -14.52 -17.43
N ASN A 366 3.51 -15.48 -17.39
CA ASN A 366 3.52 -16.63 -18.29
C ASN A 366 2.37 -17.61 -18.03
N SER A 367 1.82 -17.62 -16.81
CA SER A 367 0.64 -18.43 -16.46
C SER A 367 -0.69 -17.79 -16.90
N LEU A 368 -0.67 -16.58 -17.48
CA LEU A 368 -1.90 -15.86 -17.80
C LEU A 368 -2.77 -16.54 -18.87
N SER A 369 -2.22 -17.46 -19.66
CA SER A 369 -2.99 -18.29 -20.60
C SER A 369 -4.01 -19.21 -19.91
N SER A 370 -3.82 -19.52 -18.62
CA SER A 370 -4.75 -20.29 -17.79
C SER A 370 -5.33 -19.48 -16.61
N SER A 371 -5.18 -18.16 -16.66
CA SER A 371 -5.60 -17.28 -15.56
C SER A 371 -7.11 -17.01 -15.50
N LYS A 372 -7.53 -16.36 -14.42
CA LYS A 372 -8.91 -15.91 -14.24
C LYS A 372 -9.05 -14.52 -14.85
N PRO A 373 -9.81 -14.37 -15.95
CA PRO A 373 -10.10 -13.04 -16.47
C PRO A 373 -10.98 -12.28 -15.49
N VAL A 374 -10.82 -10.96 -15.44
CA VAL A 374 -11.66 -10.09 -14.62
C VAL A 374 -13.01 -9.90 -15.32
N VAL A 375 -14.08 -10.24 -14.61
CA VAL A 375 -15.47 -10.12 -15.08
C VAL A 375 -16.22 -9.16 -14.16
N GLY A 376 -17.13 -8.38 -14.75
CA GLY A 376 -17.87 -7.33 -14.08
C GLY A 376 -18.35 -6.28 -15.07
N SER A 377 -19.66 -6.02 -15.07
CA SER A 377 -20.28 -5.03 -15.96
C SER A 377 -20.16 -3.59 -15.48
N SER A 378 -19.41 -3.31 -14.41
CA SER A 378 -19.28 -1.97 -13.85
C SER A 378 -17.95 -1.74 -13.15
N VAL A 379 -17.40 -0.55 -13.30
CA VAL A 379 -16.23 -0.07 -12.52
C VAL A 379 -16.71 0.97 -11.52
N LYS A 380 -16.30 0.85 -10.25
CA LYS A 380 -16.67 1.78 -9.17
C LYS A 380 -15.49 2.06 -8.27
N SER A 381 -15.49 3.26 -7.70
CA SER A 381 -14.53 3.71 -6.70
C SER A 381 -15.26 4.52 -5.63
N PHE A 382 -14.77 4.46 -4.40
CA PHE A 382 -15.35 5.16 -3.26
C PHE A 382 -14.25 5.65 -2.35
N HIS A 383 -14.49 6.78 -1.69
CA HIS A 383 -13.54 7.42 -0.80
C HIS A 383 -14.30 8.17 0.29
N PHE A 384 -13.75 8.15 1.50
CA PHE A 384 -14.27 8.90 2.62
C PHE A 384 -13.09 9.46 3.41
N PHE A 385 -13.16 10.74 3.76
CA PHE A 385 -12.31 11.26 4.83
C PHE A 385 -12.87 10.78 6.16
N HIS A 386 -11.99 10.31 7.02
CA HIS A 386 -12.36 9.83 8.35
C HIS A 386 -11.46 10.49 9.38
N ASP A 387 -12.06 11.09 10.40
CA ASP A 387 -11.31 11.60 11.54
C ASP A 387 -10.99 10.43 12.47
N MET A 388 -9.73 9.99 12.45
CA MET A 388 -9.25 8.91 13.29
C MET A 388 -9.01 9.35 14.74
N GLN A 389 -9.22 10.62 15.11
CA GLN A 389 -9.10 11.08 16.50
C GLN A 389 -10.37 10.71 17.28
N PHE A 390 -10.22 9.91 18.33
CA PHE A 390 -11.34 9.52 19.21
C PHE A 390 -12.50 8.83 18.48
N TRP A 391 -12.24 8.17 17.35
CA TRP A 391 -13.25 7.44 16.60
C TRP A 391 -13.73 6.23 17.38
N GLU A 392 -15.04 6.16 17.60
CA GLU A 392 -15.70 5.04 18.28
C GLU A 392 -16.14 3.97 17.30
N PHE A 393 -15.85 2.71 17.63
CA PHE A 393 -16.19 1.56 16.82
C PHE A 393 -16.65 0.38 17.69
N THR A 394 -17.24 -0.64 17.06
CA THR A 394 -17.64 -1.88 17.74
C THR A 394 -16.68 -2.99 17.36
N ARG A 395 -16.11 -3.65 18.36
CA ARG A 395 -15.19 -4.78 18.19
C ARG A 395 -15.97 -6.05 17.82
N ALA A 396 -15.26 -7.08 17.37
CA ALA A 396 -15.87 -8.37 16.98
C ALA A 396 -16.62 -9.06 18.13
N ASP A 397 -16.21 -8.83 19.38
CA ASP A 397 -16.87 -9.32 20.59
C ASP A 397 -18.09 -8.48 21.03
N GLY A 398 -18.47 -7.45 20.25
CA GLY A 398 -19.57 -6.54 20.55
C GLY A 398 -19.24 -5.39 21.50
N THR A 399 -18.04 -5.35 22.08
CA THR A 399 -17.61 -4.25 22.95
C THR A 399 -17.28 -2.99 22.16
N LYS A 400 -17.34 -1.82 22.81
CA LYS A 400 -16.98 -0.54 22.19
C LYS A 400 -15.49 -0.28 22.31
N GLY A 401 -14.86 0.08 21.19
CA GLY A 401 -13.50 0.59 21.12
C GLY A 401 -13.49 2.07 20.76
N GLN A 402 -12.41 2.76 21.09
CA GLN A 402 -12.16 4.13 20.68
C GLN A 402 -10.69 4.27 20.26
N THR A 403 -10.43 4.97 19.17
CA THR A 403 -9.05 5.31 18.75
C THR A 403 -8.48 6.48 19.55
N CYS A 404 -7.16 6.64 19.50
CA CYS A 404 -6.46 7.71 20.23
C CYS A 404 -5.95 8.78 19.26
N PRO A 405 -5.79 10.04 19.71
CA PRO A 405 -4.97 11.00 18.97
C PRO A 405 -3.54 10.47 18.80
N ALA A 406 -2.98 10.71 17.63
CA ALA A 406 -1.65 10.23 17.26
C ALA A 406 -0.60 10.51 18.34
N ALA A 407 0.16 9.47 18.67
CA ALA A 407 1.34 9.53 19.53
C ALA A 407 2.32 8.43 19.09
N LEU A 408 3.59 8.62 19.44
CA LEU A 408 4.65 7.67 19.16
C LEU A 408 5.16 7.11 20.49
N GLY A 409 5.23 5.79 20.59
CA GLY A 409 5.87 5.11 21.72
C GLY A 409 7.39 5.25 21.68
N TYR A 410 8.06 4.86 22.75
CA TYR A 410 9.52 4.98 22.86
C TYR A 410 10.27 4.23 21.75
N SER A 411 9.83 3.01 21.42
CA SER A 411 10.43 2.19 20.37
C SER A 411 10.37 2.81 18.97
N PHE A 412 9.60 3.89 18.74
CA PHE A 412 9.72 4.67 17.49
C PHE A 412 11.15 5.16 17.27
N ALA A 413 11.83 5.60 18.33
CA ALA A 413 13.18 6.12 18.25
C ALA A 413 14.25 5.01 18.15
N ALA A 414 13.87 3.74 18.35
CA ALA A 414 14.76 2.59 18.23
C ALA A 414 15.01 2.17 16.77
N GLY A 415 14.21 2.68 15.83
CA GLY A 415 14.27 2.24 14.44
C GLY A 415 13.91 0.76 14.29
N THR A 416 14.53 0.09 13.33
CA THR A 416 14.33 -1.35 13.08
C THR A 416 15.67 -2.02 12.77
N SER A 417 15.69 -3.33 12.55
CA SER A 417 16.89 -3.98 12.02
C SER A 417 17.23 -3.54 10.59
N ASP A 418 16.29 -2.99 9.81
CA ASP A 418 16.62 -2.50 8.45
C ASP A 418 17.48 -1.23 8.49
N TRP A 419 17.32 -0.43 9.54
CA TRP A 419 18.25 0.60 9.96
C TRP A 419 17.94 0.99 11.41
N PRO A 420 18.91 0.90 12.32
CA PRO A 420 18.69 1.22 13.72
C PRO A 420 18.38 2.70 13.89
N GLY A 421 17.67 2.99 14.97
CA GLY A 421 17.37 4.36 15.37
C GLY A 421 18.56 5.03 16.05
N MET A 422 18.27 6.00 16.91
CA MET A 422 19.30 6.77 17.62
C MET A 422 19.03 6.75 19.12
N PHE A 423 20.05 7.12 19.89
CA PHE A 423 19.95 7.43 21.32
C PHE A 423 19.60 6.25 22.24
N ASP A 424 20.09 5.04 21.95
CA ASP A 424 19.98 3.85 22.81
C ASP A 424 18.53 3.41 23.13
N PHE A 425 17.54 3.86 22.34
CA PHE A 425 16.19 3.32 22.43
C PHE A 425 16.17 1.90 21.88
N LYS A 426 15.33 1.03 22.46
CA LYS A 426 15.17 -0.36 22.03
C LYS A 426 13.74 -0.67 21.58
N GLN A 427 13.60 -1.69 20.74
CA GLN A 427 12.28 -2.22 20.40
C GLN A 427 11.66 -2.98 21.59
N GLY A 428 10.34 -3.19 21.54
CA GLY A 428 9.64 -3.95 22.58
C GLY A 428 9.65 -3.31 23.98
N ASP A 429 9.91 -2.00 24.07
CA ASP A 429 9.92 -1.28 25.34
C ASP A 429 8.50 -0.84 25.72
N SER A 430 7.96 -1.44 26.79
CA SER A 430 6.64 -1.13 27.34
C SER A 430 6.61 0.15 28.20
N GLY A 431 7.75 0.81 28.42
CA GLY A 431 7.87 2.07 29.16
C GLY A 431 8.17 1.92 30.65
N ASP A 432 8.95 0.91 31.07
CA ASP A 432 9.22 0.61 32.49
C ASP A 432 10.73 0.37 32.77
N PRO A 433 11.38 1.06 33.73
CA PRO A 433 11.18 2.44 34.18
C PRO A 433 12.08 3.45 33.44
N ASP A 434 13.02 3.01 32.61
CA ASP A 434 14.00 3.86 31.91
C ASP A 434 14.08 3.46 30.42
N ALA A 435 13.24 4.10 29.59
CA ALA A 435 13.21 3.85 28.14
C ALA A 435 14.50 4.26 27.40
N ASN A 436 15.46 4.86 28.10
CA ASN A 436 16.79 5.18 27.62
C ASN A 436 17.77 5.16 28.83
N PRO A 437 18.84 4.34 28.82
CA PRO A 437 19.82 4.24 29.90
C PRO A 437 20.52 5.57 30.24
N SER A 438 20.60 6.50 29.28
CA SER A 438 21.42 7.72 29.41
C SER A 438 20.72 8.89 30.11
N GLY A 439 19.41 8.82 30.41
CA GLY A 439 18.65 9.82 31.20
C GLY A 439 18.65 11.27 30.70
N LYS A 440 19.43 11.59 29.65
CA LYS A 440 19.77 12.97 29.24
C LYS A 440 18.83 13.56 28.21
N TRP A 441 18.09 12.73 27.46
CA TRP A 441 17.34 13.18 26.28
C TRP A 441 15.81 13.15 26.40
N SER A 442 15.27 12.73 27.55
CA SER A 442 13.82 12.84 27.85
C SER A 442 13.26 14.28 27.74
N ARG A 443 14.13 15.29 27.66
CA ARG A 443 13.77 16.72 27.52
C ARG A 443 13.71 17.26 26.10
N ALA A 444 14.37 16.68 25.09
CA ALA A 444 14.39 17.29 23.75
C ALA A 444 13.09 17.08 22.94
N PHE A 445 12.34 16.02 23.25
CA PHE A 445 10.99 15.76 22.73
C PHE A 445 9.88 16.26 23.67
N SER A 446 10.21 17.04 24.71
CA SER A 446 9.24 17.57 25.68
C SER A 446 8.35 18.65 25.06
N ARG A 447 7.37 18.23 24.28
CA ARG A 447 6.09 18.94 24.15
C ARG A 447 5.35 18.87 25.49
N PRO A 448 4.42 19.80 25.80
CA PRO A 448 3.69 19.80 27.07
C PRO A 448 3.13 18.42 27.38
N ARG A 449 3.20 18.01 28.65
CA ARG A 449 2.77 16.69 29.13
C ARG A 449 1.45 16.30 28.44
N PRO A 450 1.37 15.13 27.78
CA PRO A 450 0.13 14.73 27.13
C PRO A 450 -1.02 14.77 28.13
N ARG A 451 -2.19 15.25 27.69
CA ARG A 451 -3.38 15.38 28.55
C ARG A 451 -3.65 14.02 29.21
N SER A 452 -4.16 14.02 30.45
CA SER A 452 -4.39 12.79 31.23
C SER A 452 -5.17 11.71 30.45
N LYS A 453 -6.17 12.11 29.66
CA LYS A 453 -6.92 11.20 28.76
C LYS A 453 -6.04 10.54 27.69
N GLN A 454 -5.11 11.28 27.09
CA GLN A 454 -4.21 10.75 26.06
C GLN A 454 -3.17 9.79 26.65
N ARG A 455 -2.69 10.04 27.88
CA ARG A 455 -1.83 9.08 28.60
C ARG A 455 -2.58 7.79 28.93
N ALA A 456 -3.79 7.89 29.48
CA ALA A 456 -4.58 6.72 29.86
C ALA A 456 -4.93 5.83 28.65
N MET A 457 -5.18 6.42 27.48
CA MET A 457 -5.45 5.66 26.25
C MET A 457 -4.19 5.08 25.59
N ASN A 458 -3.05 5.81 25.61
CA ASN A 458 -1.82 5.39 24.94
C ASN A 458 -0.90 4.49 25.79
N GLN A 459 -1.16 4.33 27.09
CA GLN A 459 -0.35 3.54 28.02
C GLN A 459 -0.94 2.15 28.34
N SER A 460 -1.91 1.68 27.56
CA SER A 460 -2.35 0.28 27.70
C SER A 460 -1.48 -0.58 26.79
N PRO A 461 -0.39 -1.23 27.28
CA PRO A 461 0.21 -2.30 26.51
C PRO A 461 -0.88 -3.32 26.21
N SER A 462 -0.93 -3.80 24.97
CA SER A 462 -1.79 -4.91 24.57
C SER A 462 -1.53 -6.07 25.53
N SER A 463 -2.50 -6.34 26.41
CA SER A 463 -2.49 -7.43 27.38
C SER A 463 -2.68 -8.77 26.71
#